data_AF-A0A6C0K7P8-F1
#
_entry.id   AF-A0A6C0K7P8-F1
#
_cell.length_a   1.000
_cell.length_b   1.000
_cell.length_c   1.000
_cell.angle_alpha   90.00
_cell.angle_beta   90.00
_cell.angle_gamma   90.00
#
_symmetry.space_group_name_H-M   'P 1'
#
loop_
_entity.id
_entity.type
_entity.pdbx_description
1 polymer ?
#
loop_
_entity_poly.entity_id
_entity_poly.type
_entity_poly.pdbx_seq_one_letter_code
_entity_poly.pdbx_strand_id
1 'polypeptide(L)'
;MALTRNLYREDEVIAALIHSVVNGKVAEALFWTQEAIESDMDVRIFQALLSVWLHCVGVQNVPWLGCLVESLRSSMDEEVIISLVVELTQSPKDSSVFALQGLGLKQTVETPDHVGSFKLPEGLQGLSVLETTFAKAVLQGKSEFAWFLSMELWSSGRADMILWEIQPLAAFGEIPVVLESIWSDDFVWPFRALAILMAASKRDFIGIVLPPAPTEHVEAWNIRKNLRMRERRQFPIPPECLHCFTERGNLPESESTENDLIGDIRPLLMKSPFWEDKTEPDIFDVFMTSDIPDEWSSAARRISHGPGVHTKGPERYTPFGVASIPSKLIWRGQERATDILLGRWKNATHFSSFENYIKAAYNELTSQPLPYEKWDLTPRRLAIEI
;
A
#
# COMPACT_ATOMS: atom_id res chain seq x y z
N MET A 1 -12.53 -8.00 14.16
CA MET A 1 -12.26 -8.25 12.72
C MET A 1 -13.16 -9.35 12.16
N ALA A 2 -13.33 -9.44 10.85
CA ALA A 2 -13.94 -10.58 10.16
C ALA A 2 -12.91 -11.69 9.88
N LEU A 3 -13.39 -12.90 9.62
CA LEU A 3 -12.56 -14.08 9.34
C LEU A 3 -12.74 -14.53 7.89
N THR A 4 -11.65 -14.89 7.21
CA THR A 4 -11.67 -15.44 5.86
C THR A 4 -12.29 -16.82 5.81
N ARG A 5 -12.49 -17.36 4.60
CA ARG A 5 -12.93 -18.73 4.36
C ARG A 5 -12.11 -19.76 5.14
N ASN A 6 -10.78 -19.63 5.22
CA ASN A 6 -9.95 -20.58 5.95
C ASN A 6 -9.58 -20.10 7.37
N LEU A 7 -10.43 -19.23 7.94
CA LEU A 7 -10.33 -18.72 9.31
C LEU A 7 -8.99 -18.04 9.60
N TYR A 8 -8.51 -17.26 8.64
CA TYR A 8 -7.53 -16.21 8.91
C TYR A 8 -8.26 -14.92 9.23
N ARG A 9 -7.59 -13.98 9.89
CA ARG A 9 -8.12 -12.64 10.06
C ARG A 9 -7.88 -11.84 8.78
N GLU A 10 -8.90 -11.13 8.29
CA GLU A 10 -8.86 -10.45 6.99
C GLU A 10 -7.71 -9.44 6.87
N ASP A 11 -7.48 -8.63 7.91
CA ASP A 11 -6.39 -7.66 7.99
C ASP A 11 -5.01 -8.34 7.88
N GLU A 12 -4.85 -9.50 8.50
CA GLU A 12 -3.62 -10.29 8.46
C GLU A 12 -3.37 -10.92 7.09
N VAL A 13 -4.41 -11.38 6.39
CA VAL A 13 -4.29 -11.91 5.02
C VAL A 13 -3.80 -10.82 4.07
N ILE A 14 -4.38 -9.62 4.14
CA ILE A 14 -3.94 -8.49 3.32
C ILE A 14 -2.51 -8.06 3.67
N ALA A 15 -2.17 -7.99 4.95
CA ALA A 15 -0.81 -7.67 5.38
C ALA A 15 0.21 -8.73 4.90
N ALA A 16 -0.15 -10.01 4.95
CA ALA A 16 0.68 -11.11 4.48
C ALA A 16 0.84 -11.07 2.95
N LEU A 17 -0.22 -10.77 2.19
CA LEU A 17 -0.16 -10.56 0.74
C LEU A 17 0.85 -9.45 0.39
N ILE A 18 0.67 -8.26 0.98
CA ILE A 18 1.58 -7.11 0.78
C ILE A 18 3.02 -7.51 1.07
N HIS A 19 3.25 -8.14 2.23
CA HIS A 19 4.57 -8.58 2.64
C HIS A 19 5.20 -9.56 1.63
N SER A 20 4.44 -10.55 1.16
CA SER A 20 4.94 -11.55 0.22
C SER A 20 5.27 -10.94 -1.15
N VAL A 21 4.45 -10.00 -1.66
CA VAL A 21 4.74 -9.28 -2.92
C VAL A 21 6.01 -8.43 -2.80
N VAL A 22 6.13 -7.66 -1.72
CA VAL A 22 7.30 -6.78 -1.48
C VAL A 22 8.59 -7.58 -1.39
N ASN A 23 8.55 -8.76 -0.75
CA ASN A 23 9.72 -9.62 -0.57
C ASN A 23 9.96 -10.63 -1.72
N GLY A 24 9.24 -10.52 -2.84
CA GLY A 24 9.47 -11.39 -4.00
C GLY A 24 9.03 -12.85 -3.79
N LYS A 25 8.14 -13.11 -2.83
CA LYS A 25 7.68 -14.47 -2.49
C LYS A 25 6.43 -14.86 -3.27
N VAL A 26 6.61 -15.22 -4.55
CA VAL A 26 5.51 -15.48 -5.50
C VAL A 26 4.51 -16.52 -4.98
N ALA A 27 4.99 -17.67 -4.50
CA ALA A 27 4.10 -18.74 -4.03
C ALA A 27 3.24 -18.32 -2.82
N GLU A 28 3.82 -17.59 -1.86
CA GLU A 28 3.07 -17.05 -0.71
C GLU A 28 2.09 -15.95 -1.16
N ALA A 29 2.50 -15.06 -2.07
CA ALA A 29 1.64 -13.99 -2.57
C ALA A 29 0.39 -14.56 -3.29
N LEU A 30 0.57 -15.59 -4.12
CA LEU A 30 -0.54 -16.28 -4.79
C LEU A 30 -1.45 -16.98 -3.78
N PHE A 31 -0.88 -17.64 -2.77
CA PHE A 31 -1.66 -18.23 -1.68
C PHE A 31 -2.57 -17.20 -1.00
N TRP A 32 -2.02 -16.05 -0.59
CA TRP A 32 -2.79 -15.02 0.12
C TRP A 32 -3.81 -14.34 -0.80
N THR A 33 -3.49 -14.21 -2.08
CA THR A 33 -4.44 -13.72 -3.10
C THR A 33 -5.61 -14.69 -3.23
N GLN A 34 -5.34 -15.99 -3.36
CA GLN A 34 -6.39 -17.00 -3.47
C GLN A 34 -7.26 -17.06 -2.21
N GLU A 35 -6.65 -16.97 -1.03
CA GLU A 35 -7.38 -16.90 0.24
C GLU A 35 -8.38 -15.74 0.24
N ALA A 36 -7.95 -14.56 -0.22
CA ALA A 36 -8.78 -13.36 -0.25
C ALA A 36 -9.89 -13.45 -1.32
N ILE A 37 -9.61 -13.99 -2.52
CA ILE A 37 -10.64 -14.20 -3.57
C ILE A 37 -11.69 -15.17 -3.08
N GLU A 38 -11.28 -16.30 -2.51
CA GLU A 38 -12.20 -17.30 -1.98
C GLU A 38 -12.99 -16.80 -0.76
N SER A 39 -12.66 -15.62 -0.24
CA SER A 39 -13.32 -14.94 0.86
C SER A 39 -14.10 -13.68 0.43
N ASP A 40 -14.30 -13.50 -0.89
CA ASP A 40 -15.01 -12.37 -1.51
C ASP A 40 -14.39 -11.00 -1.15
N MET A 41 -13.06 -10.91 -1.15
CA MET A 41 -12.29 -9.71 -0.78
C MET A 41 -11.63 -9.00 -1.97
N ASP A 42 -12.18 -9.11 -3.19
CA ASP A 42 -11.55 -8.64 -4.44
C ASP A 42 -11.07 -7.19 -4.37
N VAL A 43 -11.92 -6.28 -3.88
CA VAL A 43 -11.58 -4.85 -3.73
C VAL A 43 -10.34 -4.65 -2.87
N ARG A 44 -10.22 -5.42 -1.77
CA ARG A 44 -9.10 -5.32 -0.82
C ARG A 44 -7.80 -5.84 -1.43
N ILE A 45 -7.87 -6.86 -2.28
CA ILE A 45 -6.73 -7.37 -3.04
C ILE A 45 -6.20 -6.28 -3.96
N PHE A 46 -7.06 -5.68 -4.78
CA PHE A 46 -6.62 -4.66 -5.73
C PHE A 46 -6.13 -3.39 -5.05
N GLN A 47 -6.74 -2.99 -3.94
CA GLN A 47 -6.21 -1.94 -3.07
C GLN A 47 -4.81 -2.27 -2.55
N ALA A 48 -4.59 -3.49 -2.07
CA ALA A 48 -3.29 -3.93 -1.58
C ALA A 48 -2.23 -3.96 -2.69
N LEU A 49 -2.56 -4.51 -3.86
CA LEU A 49 -1.66 -4.55 -5.01
C LEU A 49 -1.35 -3.14 -5.53
N LEU A 50 -2.35 -2.27 -5.64
CA LEU A 50 -2.16 -0.88 -6.04
C LEU A 50 -1.27 -0.12 -5.05
N SER A 51 -1.48 -0.34 -3.75
CA SER A 51 -0.65 0.24 -2.69
C SER A 51 0.80 -0.23 -2.79
N VAL A 52 1.03 -1.54 -2.95
CA VAL A 52 2.39 -2.09 -3.16
C VAL A 52 3.01 -1.52 -4.42
N TRP A 53 2.25 -1.45 -5.51
CA TRP A 53 2.75 -0.85 -6.75
C TRP A 53 3.16 0.60 -6.53
N LEU A 54 2.27 1.46 -6.00
CA LEU A 54 2.57 2.87 -5.75
C LEU A 54 3.81 3.06 -4.88
N HIS A 55 3.92 2.32 -3.78
CA HIS A 55 4.92 2.59 -2.75
C HIS A 55 6.22 1.81 -2.91
N CYS A 56 6.20 0.67 -3.60
CA CYS A 56 7.34 -0.25 -3.68
C CYS A 56 7.77 -0.59 -5.11
N VAL A 57 7.08 -0.11 -6.16
CA VAL A 57 7.47 -0.36 -7.56
C VAL A 57 7.43 0.92 -8.41
N GLY A 58 6.36 1.71 -8.29
CA GLY A 58 6.14 3.01 -8.89
C GLY A 58 6.50 3.06 -10.37
N VAL A 59 7.42 3.98 -10.70
CA VAL A 59 7.83 4.25 -12.09
C VAL A 59 8.60 3.09 -12.75
N GLN A 60 9.02 2.06 -12.00
CA GLN A 60 9.74 0.92 -12.58
C GLN A 60 8.86 -0.01 -13.40
N ASN A 61 7.57 -0.12 -13.07
CA ASN A 61 6.64 -0.95 -13.82
C ASN A 61 5.31 -0.23 -14.06
N VAL A 62 5.38 0.91 -14.75
CA VAL A 62 4.20 1.65 -15.23
C VAL A 62 3.23 0.77 -16.05
N PRO A 63 3.70 -0.15 -16.92
CA PRO A 63 2.81 -1.00 -17.70
C PRO A 63 1.90 -1.89 -16.86
N TRP A 64 2.34 -2.32 -15.68
CA TRP A 64 1.50 -3.07 -14.73
C TRP A 64 0.22 -2.31 -14.37
N LEU A 65 0.30 -1.00 -14.12
CA LEU A 65 -0.89 -0.18 -13.82
C LEU A 65 -1.84 -0.12 -15.03
N GLY A 66 -1.29 0.01 -16.25
CA GLY A 66 -2.08 -0.02 -17.48
C GLY A 66 -2.85 -1.34 -17.61
N CYS A 67 -2.22 -2.46 -17.28
CA CYS A 67 -2.87 -3.77 -17.28
C CYS A 67 -3.96 -3.86 -16.22
N LEU A 68 -3.70 -3.42 -14.97
CA LEU A 68 -4.72 -3.37 -13.93
C LEU A 68 -5.96 -2.57 -14.37
N VAL A 69 -5.75 -1.38 -14.94
CA VAL A 69 -6.83 -0.52 -15.44
C VAL A 69 -7.64 -1.23 -16.53
N GLU A 70 -6.99 -1.87 -17.49
CA GLU A 70 -7.68 -2.60 -18.55
C GLU A 70 -8.41 -3.84 -18.01
N SER A 71 -7.82 -4.54 -17.04
CA SER A 71 -8.43 -5.67 -16.37
C SER A 71 -9.67 -5.28 -15.56
N LEU A 72 -9.69 -4.10 -14.94
CA LEU A 72 -10.86 -3.59 -14.21
C LEU A 72 -11.98 -3.11 -15.16
N ARG A 73 -11.63 -2.67 -16.38
CA ARG A 73 -12.61 -2.35 -17.43
C ARG A 73 -13.23 -3.59 -18.05
N SER A 74 -12.40 -4.62 -18.21
CA SER A 74 -12.83 -5.94 -18.63
C SER A 74 -13.31 -6.74 -17.41
N SER A 75 -13.90 -7.91 -17.63
CA SER A 75 -14.14 -8.84 -16.53
C SER A 75 -12.79 -9.42 -16.10
N MET A 76 -12.41 -9.30 -14.82
CA MET A 76 -11.20 -9.94 -14.30
C MET A 76 -11.44 -11.44 -14.15
N ASP A 77 -10.68 -12.23 -14.90
CA ASP A 77 -10.55 -13.66 -14.64
C ASP A 77 -9.38 -13.95 -13.67
N GLU A 78 -9.34 -15.16 -13.15
CA GLU A 78 -8.31 -15.55 -12.18
C GLU A 78 -6.90 -15.60 -12.80
N GLU A 79 -6.78 -15.92 -14.09
CA GLU A 79 -5.47 -16.00 -14.76
C GLU A 79 -4.83 -14.61 -14.85
N VAL A 80 -5.62 -13.59 -15.17
CA VAL A 80 -5.21 -12.18 -15.16
C VAL A 80 -4.77 -11.76 -13.75
N ILE A 81 -5.50 -12.15 -12.71
CA ILE A 81 -5.11 -11.85 -11.32
C ILE A 81 -3.78 -12.51 -10.99
N ILE A 82 -3.59 -13.78 -11.35
CA ILE A 82 -2.32 -14.51 -11.15
C ILE A 82 -1.19 -13.76 -11.86
N SER A 83 -1.36 -13.37 -13.13
CA SER A 83 -0.37 -12.60 -13.89
C SER A 83 -0.03 -11.27 -13.22
N LEU A 84 -1.04 -10.51 -12.75
CA LEU A 84 -0.82 -9.23 -12.06
C LEU A 84 0.00 -9.41 -10.77
N VAL A 85 -0.31 -10.44 -9.97
CA VAL A 85 0.39 -10.71 -8.70
C VAL A 85 1.82 -11.18 -8.96
N VAL A 86 2.03 -12.09 -9.90
CA VAL A 86 3.36 -12.62 -10.26
C VAL A 86 4.25 -11.48 -10.76
N GLU A 87 3.76 -10.71 -11.72
CA GLU A 87 4.49 -9.58 -12.31
C GLU A 87 4.88 -8.56 -11.23
N LEU A 88 3.95 -8.16 -10.37
CA LEU A 88 4.22 -7.18 -9.31
C LEU A 88 5.23 -7.72 -8.28
N THR A 89 5.14 -9.01 -7.96
CA THR A 89 6.05 -9.67 -7.02
C THR A 89 7.47 -9.71 -7.56
N GLN A 90 7.63 -9.98 -8.86
CA GLN A 90 8.93 -10.06 -9.54
C GLN A 90 9.49 -8.70 -9.96
N SER A 91 8.64 -7.66 -10.02
CA SER A 91 9.04 -6.32 -10.42
C SER A 91 10.18 -5.76 -9.57
N PRO A 92 11.14 -5.02 -10.17
CA PRO A 92 12.15 -4.26 -9.43
C PRO A 92 11.49 -3.34 -8.41
N LYS A 93 12.01 -3.33 -7.18
CA LYS A 93 11.46 -2.49 -6.12
C LYS A 93 12.03 -1.08 -6.19
N ASP A 94 11.15 -0.09 -6.05
CA ASP A 94 11.46 1.34 -6.08
C ASP A 94 10.53 2.08 -5.11
N SER A 95 11.14 2.82 -4.20
CA SER A 95 10.44 3.59 -3.17
C SER A 95 10.43 5.09 -3.46
N SER A 96 10.72 5.52 -4.69
CA SER A 96 10.83 6.94 -5.06
C SER A 96 9.53 7.71 -4.85
N VAL A 97 8.39 7.12 -5.18
CA VAL A 97 7.06 7.71 -4.91
C VAL A 97 6.92 7.95 -3.41
N PHE A 98 7.18 6.92 -2.61
CA PHE A 98 7.14 7.01 -1.17
C PHE A 98 8.13 8.06 -0.62
N ALA A 99 9.37 8.04 -1.08
CA ALA A 99 10.41 8.96 -0.65
C ALA A 99 10.02 10.41 -0.95
N LEU A 100 9.44 10.67 -2.12
CA LEU A 100 8.97 11.99 -2.50
C LEU A 100 7.84 12.48 -1.59
N GLN A 101 6.89 11.61 -1.24
CA GLN A 101 5.86 11.94 -0.24
C GLN A 101 6.47 12.26 1.12
N GLY A 102 7.43 11.44 1.58
CA GLY A 102 8.14 11.65 2.83
C GLY A 102 8.92 12.97 2.87
N LEU A 103 9.52 13.39 1.75
CA LEU A 103 10.18 14.69 1.63
C LEU A 103 9.20 15.85 1.77
N GLY A 104 7.96 15.72 1.29
CA GLY A 104 6.90 16.71 1.53
C GLY A 104 6.57 16.92 3.01
N LEU A 105 6.86 15.94 3.86
CA LEU A 105 6.69 16.03 5.32
C LEU A 105 7.90 16.66 6.02
N LYS A 106 9.07 16.73 5.37
CA LYS A 106 10.22 17.43 5.92
C LYS A 106 10.10 18.89 5.50
N GLN A 107 9.95 19.81 6.46
CA GLN A 107 10.26 21.21 6.20
C GLN A 107 11.75 21.30 5.89
N THR A 108 12.11 21.18 4.60
CA THR A 108 13.50 21.35 4.19
C THR A 108 13.82 22.84 4.33
N VAL A 109 14.62 23.15 5.35
CA VAL A 109 15.20 24.48 5.55
C VAL A 109 16.28 24.77 4.50
N GLU A 110 16.72 23.73 3.79
CA GLU A 110 17.67 23.82 2.69
C GLU A 110 17.00 24.47 1.48
N THR A 111 17.64 25.51 0.96
CA THR A 111 17.26 26.16 -0.29
C THR A 111 17.22 25.12 -1.40
N PRO A 112 16.07 24.91 -2.07
CA PRO A 112 15.97 23.92 -3.12
C PRO A 112 16.94 24.21 -4.27
N ASP A 113 17.36 23.15 -4.95
CA ASP A 113 18.27 23.20 -6.08
C ASP A 113 17.82 24.22 -7.14
N HIS A 114 18.71 25.16 -7.50
CA HIS A 114 18.42 26.19 -8.50
C HIS A 114 18.01 25.60 -9.85
N VAL A 115 16.82 25.94 -10.33
CA VAL A 115 16.35 25.50 -11.63
C VAL A 115 17.00 26.35 -12.72
N GLY A 116 17.69 25.71 -13.66
CA GLY A 116 18.37 26.40 -14.74
C GLY A 116 17.41 27.21 -15.61
N SER A 117 17.87 28.34 -16.13
CA SER A 117 17.09 29.13 -17.08
C SER A 117 17.12 28.48 -18.46
N PHE A 118 15.97 28.04 -18.96
CA PHE A 118 15.78 27.67 -20.36
C PHE A 118 14.40 28.12 -20.85
N LYS A 119 14.24 28.20 -22.17
CA LYS A 119 12.96 28.56 -22.80
C LYS A 119 12.01 27.36 -22.72
N LEU A 120 10.82 27.58 -22.15
CA LEU A 120 9.78 26.54 -22.10
C LEU A 120 9.20 26.24 -23.50
N PRO A 121 8.71 25.01 -23.73
CA PRO A 121 7.90 24.67 -24.91
C PRO A 121 6.73 25.64 -25.11
N GLU A 122 6.25 25.78 -26.35
CA GLU A 122 5.20 26.78 -26.70
C GLU A 122 3.92 26.64 -25.86
N GLY A 123 3.46 25.41 -25.59
CA GLY A 123 2.28 25.15 -24.75
C GLY A 123 2.44 25.55 -23.28
N LEU A 124 3.66 25.80 -22.82
CA LEU A 124 4.00 26.20 -21.44
C LEU A 124 4.46 27.67 -21.36
N GLN A 125 4.22 28.47 -22.41
CA GLN A 125 4.48 29.91 -22.37
C GLN A 125 3.33 30.66 -21.69
N GLY A 126 3.64 31.77 -21.02
CA GLY A 126 2.64 32.60 -20.31
C GLY A 126 2.26 32.10 -18.90
N LEU A 127 2.92 31.04 -18.41
CA LEU A 127 2.78 30.59 -17.03
C LEU A 127 3.26 31.67 -16.04
N SER A 128 2.67 31.70 -14.85
CA SER A 128 3.14 32.51 -13.73
C SER A 128 4.55 32.11 -13.29
N VAL A 129 5.18 32.90 -12.41
CA VAL A 129 6.54 32.62 -11.93
C VAL A 129 6.63 31.27 -11.23
N LEU A 130 5.66 30.95 -10.36
CA LEU A 130 5.60 29.68 -9.63
C LEU A 130 5.44 28.50 -10.59
N GLU A 131 4.46 28.58 -11.49
CA GLU A 131 4.17 27.56 -12.50
C GLU A 131 5.35 27.35 -13.48
N THR A 132 5.98 28.43 -13.93
CA THR A 132 7.19 28.38 -14.76
C THR A 132 8.32 27.66 -14.02
N THR A 133 8.50 27.93 -12.73
CA THR A 133 9.55 27.31 -11.92
C THR A 133 9.26 25.83 -11.72
N PHE A 134 8.01 25.47 -11.42
CA PHE A 134 7.55 24.08 -11.31
C PHE A 134 7.78 23.31 -12.62
N ALA A 135 7.30 23.84 -13.76
CA ALA A 135 7.45 23.20 -15.06
C ALA A 135 8.93 22.97 -15.41
N LYS A 136 9.78 23.95 -15.15
CA LYS A 136 11.22 23.82 -15.37
C LYS A 136 11.87 22.81 -14.42
N ALA A 137 11.44 22.73 -13.16
CA ALA A 137 11.94 21.73 -12.21
C ALA A 137 11.61 20.32 -12.68
N VAL A 138 10.37 20.08 -13.12
CA VAL A 138 9.93 18.80 -13.69
C VAL A 138 10.77 18.46 -14.94
N LEU A 139 10.84 19.36 -15.93
CA LEU A 139 11.58 19.13 -17.18
C LEU A 139 13.10 18.90 -16.99
N GLN A 140 13.66 19.36 -15.87
CA GLN A 140 15.06 19.15 -15.48
C GLN A 140 15.26 17.90 -14.61
N GLY A 141 14.22 17.12 -14.31
CA GLY A 141 14.32 15.94 -13.46
C GLY A 141 14.44 16.25 -11.96
N LYS A 142 14.14 17.48 -11.53
CA LYS A 142 14.23 17.92 -10.12
C LYS A 142 12.93 17.63 -9.37
N SER A 143 12.61 16.34 -9.23
CA SER A 143 11.34 15.87 -8.68
C SER A 143 11.07 16.36 -7.25
N GLU A 144 12.07 16.38 -6.38
CA GLU A 144 11.95 16.87 -5.00
C GLU A 144 11.52 18.33 -4.96
N PHE A 145 12.17 19.18 -5.76
CA PHE A 145 11.83 20.59 -5.83
C PHE A 145 10.47 20.82 -6.50
N ALA A 146 10.18 20.07 -7.56
CA ALA A 146 8.87 20.11 -8.20
C ALA A 146 7.75 19.73 -7.21
N TRP A 147 7.96 18.70 -6.38
CA TRP A 147 7.02 18.29 -5.35
C TRP A 147 6.73 19.41 -4.35
N PHE A 148 7.77 20.07 -3.83
CA PHE A 148 7.62 21.19 -2.93
C PHE A 148 6.78 22.33 -3.55
N LEU A 149 7.08 22.72 -4.78
CA LEU A 149 6.35 23.78 -5.49
C LEU A 149 4.91 23.38 -5.84
N SER A 150 4.65 22.08 -6.02
CA SER A 150 3.35 21.57 -6.45
C SER A 150 2.25 21.76 -5.41
N MET A 151 2.59 21.87 -4.12
CA MET A 151 1.61 21.92 -3.02
C MET A 151 0.58 23.05 -3.19
N GLU A 152 1.03 24.26 -3.55
CA GLU A 152 0.14 25.39 -3.83
C GLU A 152 -0.64 25.19 -5.14
N LEU A 153 0.01 24.62 -6.15
CA LEU A 153 -0.55 24.41 -7.49
C LEU A 153 -1.61 23.32 -7.55
N TRP A 154 -1.58 22.31 -6.66
CA TRP A 154 -2.62 21.28 -6.57
C TRP A 154 -3.96 21.84 -6.10
N SER A 155 -3.94 22.85 -5.22
CA SER A 155 -5.18 23.46 -4.69
C SER A 155 -6.00 24.17 -5.77
N SER A 156 -5.34 24.60 -6.84
CA SER A 156 -5.95 25.29 -7.98
C SER A 156 -6.10 24.40 -9.23
N GLY A 157 -5.69 23.13 -9.16
CA GLY A 157 -5.65 22.20 -10.30
C GLY A 157 -4.60 22.55 -11.38
N ARG A 158 -3.74 23.54 -11.12
CA ARG A 158 -2.76 24.02 -12.11
C ARG A 158 -1.59 23.05 -12.28
N ALA A 159 -1.23 22.32 -11.22
CA ALA A 159 -0.21 21.27 -11.30
C ALA A 159 -0.63 20.15 -12.28
N ASP A 160 -1.87 19.68 -12.22
CA ASP A 160 -2.42 18.68 -13.15
C ASP A 160 -2.28 19.15 -14.60
N MET A 161 -2.74 20.38 -14.89
CA MET A 161 -2.67 20.97 -16.23
C MET A 161 -1.24 21.05 -16.76
N ILE A 162 -0.29 21.52 -15.94
CA ILE A 162 1.11 21.67 -16.35
C ILE A 162 1.75 20.30 -16.60
N LEU A 163 1.51 19.32 -15.72
CA LEU A 163 2.04 17.97 -15.89
C LEU A 163 1.48 17.32 -17.16
N TRP A 164 0.19 17.52 -17.46
CA TRP A 164 -0.43 17.05 -18.69
C TRP A 164 0.21 17.64 -19.95
N GLU A 165 0.52 18.94 -19.94
CA GLU A 165 1.21 19.60 -21.05
C GLU A 165 2.68 19.14 -21.20
N ILE A 166 3.35 18.80 -20.10
CA ILE A 166 4.73 18.27 -20.12
C ILE A 166 4.76 16.83 -20.64
N GLN A 167 3.88 16.01 -20.09
CA GLN A 167 3.75 14.62 -20.45
C GLN A 167 2.25 14.28 -20.48
N PRO A 168 1.65 14.14 -21.67
CA PRO A 168 0.26 13.75 -21.83
C PRO A 168 0.08 12.31 -21.34
N LEU A 169 -0.12 12.16 -20.04
CA LEU A 169 -0.38 10.86 -19.44
C LEU A 169 -1.88 10.60 -19.61
N ALA A 170 -2.30 10.26 -20.84
CA ALA A 170 -3.70 9.99 -21.19
C ALA A 170 -4.42 9.11 -20.16
N ALA A 171 -3.69 8.14 -19.59
CA ALA A 171 -4.17 7.26 -18.54
C ALA A 171 -4.57 7.98 -17.24
N PHE A 172 -3.91 9.07 -16.80
CA PHE A 172 -4.20 9.72 -15.52
C PHE A 172 -5.56 10.41 -15.47
N GLY A 173 -6.09 10.86 -16.61
CA GLY A 173 -7.44 11.42 -16.66
C GLY A 173 -8.53 10.36 -16.45
N GLU A 174 -8.25 9.12 -16.86
CA GLU A 174 -9.20 8.01 -16.79
C GLU A 174 -9.00 7.12 -15.55
N ILE A 175 -7.79 7.13 -14.97
CA ILE A 175 -7.42 6.33 -13.80
C ILE A 175 -8.41 6.51 -12.64
N PRO A 176 -8.78 7.73 -12.19
CA PRO A 176 -9.72 7.88 -11.07
C PRO A 176 -11.10 7.27 -11.36
N VAL A 177 -11.56 7.34 -12.61
CA VAL A 177 -12.87 6.79 -13.02
C VAL A 177 -12.82 5.27 -13.06
N VAL A 178 -11.77 4.69 -13.63
CA VAL A 178 -11.65 3.23 -13.75
C VAL A 178 -11.34 2.59 -12.40
N LEU A 179 -10.52 3.26 -11.59
CA LEU A 179 -10.16 2.78 -10.26
C LEU A 179 -11.23 3.10 -9.22
N GLU A 180 -12.35 3.74 -9.56
CA GLU A 180 -13.38 4.19 -8.60
C GLU A 180 -13.80 3.07 -7.63
N SER A 181 -13.93 1.84 -8.11
CA SER A 181 -14.31 0.67 -7.30
C SER A 181 -13.26 0.26 -6.25
N ILE A 182 -12.00 0.62 -6.47
CA ILE A 182 -10.88 0.30 -5.57
C ILE A 182 -10.21 1.55 -5.00
N TRP A 183 -10.69 2.75 -5.36
CA TRP A 183 -10.07 4.01 -4.99
C TRP A 183 -10.20 4.27 -3.49
N SER A 184 -9.13 4.83 -2.92
CA SER A 184 -9.11 5.36 -1.55
C SER A 184 -8.53 6.76 -1.60
N ASP A 185 -8.98 7.63 -0.70
CA ASP A 185 -8.40 8.96 -0.48
C ASP A 185 -6.89 8.88 -0.20
N ASP A 186 -6.43 7.74 0.35
CA ASP A 186 -5.03 7.48 0.64
C ASP A 186 -4.15 7.42 -0.62
N PHE A 187 -4.74 7.17 -1.80
CA PHE A 187 -4.00 7.07 -3.07
C PHE A 187 -3.79 8.41 -3.77
N VAL A 188 -4.51 9.48 -3.39
CA VAL A 188 -4.42 10.79 -4.06
C VAL A 188 -2.98 11.33 -4.08
N TRP A 189 -2.33 11.36 -2.92
CA TRP A 189 -0.97 11.89 -2.80
C TRP A 189 0.11 10.99 -3.42
N PRO A 190 0.07 9.66 -3.25
CA PRO A 190 0.95 8.76 -3.99
C PRO A 190 0.86 8.96 -5.51
N PHE A 191 -0.35 9.10 -6.07
CA PHE A 191 -0.52 9.33 -7.51
C PHE A 191 0.02 10.67 -7.97
N ARG A 192 -0.12 11.74 -7.16
CA ARG A 192 0.51 13.04 -7.47
C ARG A 192 2.04 12.95 -7.48
N ALA A 193 2.61 12.26 -6.51
CA ALA A 193 4.06 12.06 -6.42
C ALA A 193 4.56 11.25 -7.62
N LEU A 194 3.85 10.18 -7.96
CA LEU A 194 4.08 9.39 -9.16
C LEU A 194 4.00 10.24 -10.44
N ALA A 195 2.98 11.07 -10.60
CA ALA A 195 2.81 11.92 -11.80
C ALA A 195 4.02 12.84 -12.00
N ILE A 196 4.52 13.45 -10.93
CA ILE A 196 5.73 14.27 -10.96
C ILE A 196 6.94 13.42 -11.35
N LEU A 197 7.13 12.24 -10.75
CA LEU A 197 8.25 11.36 -11.06
C LEU A 197 8.22 10.86 -12.50
N MET A 198 7.05 10.51 -13.02
CA MET A 198 6.87 10.11 -14.42
C MET A 198 7.26 11.26 -15.35
N ALA A 199 6.70 12.45 -15.14
CA ALA A 199 7.00 13.64 -15.93
C ALA A 199 8.48 14.03 -15.87
N ALA A 200 9.12 13.95 -14.69
CA ALA A 200 10.53 14.29 -14.54
C ALA A 200 11.47 13.25 -15.15
N SER A 201 11.09 11.97 -15.12
CA SER A 201 11.86 10.87 -15.70
C SER A 201 11.60 10.66 -17.20
N LYS A 202 10.59 11.34 -17.77
CA LYS A 202 10.14 11.19 -19.16
C LYS A 202 9.84 9.73 -19.51
N ARG A 203 9.28 8.98 -18.56
CA ARG A 203 8.90 7.58 -18.76
C ARG A 203 7.49 7.50 -19.31
N ASP A 204 7.35 6.99 -20.52
CA ASP A 204 6.05 6.80 -21.15
C ASP A 204 5.34 5.54 -20.65
N PHE A 205 4.01 5.55 -20.72
CA PHE A 205 3.20 4.34 -20.67
C PHE A 205 3.47 3.54 -21.94
N ILE A 206 4.47 2.67 -21.90
CA ILE A 206 4.62 1.66 -22.94
C ILE A 206 3.55 0.59 -22.66
N GLY A 207 2.66 0.36 -23.62
CA GLY A 207 1.71 -0.75 -23.54
C GLY A 207 2.51 -2.06 -23.55
N ILE A 208 2.67 -2.68 -22.38
CA ILE A 208 3.19 -4.04 -22.26
C ILE A 208 2.00 -4.93 -21.98
N VAL A 209 1.92 -6.03 -22.73
CA VAL A 209 1.00 -7.13 -22.43
C VAL A 209 1.61 -7.92 -21.28
N LEU A 210 0.86 -8.12 -20.20
CA LEU A 210 1.29 -9.00 -19.11
C LEU A 210 1.69 -10.37 -19.69
N PRO A 211 2.80 -10.95 -19.23
CA PRO A 211 3.09 -12.33 -19.57
C PRO A 211 1.92 -13.21 -19.09
N PRO A 212 1.58 -14.27 -19.84
CA PRO A 212 0.57 -15.22 -19.39
C PRO A 212 1.00 -15.83 -18.05
N ALA A 213 0.02 -16.13 -17.21
CA ALA A 213 0.26 -16.74 -15.92
C ALA A 213 1.10 -18.02 -16.09
N PRO A 214 2.20 -18.20 -15.34
CA PRO A 214 2.99 -19.40 -15.43
C PRO A 214 2.13 -20.64 -15.14
N THR A 215 2.18 -21.64 -16.02
CA THR A 215 1.32 -22.84 -15.93
C THR A 215 1.42 -23.53 -14.57
N GLU A 216 2.62 -23.59 -13.99
CA GLU A 216 2.85 -24.17 -12.66
C GLU A 216 2.07 -23.45 -11.55
N HIS A 217 1.90 -22.13 -11.64
CA HIS A 217 1.16 -21.34 -10.67
C HIS A 217 -0.34 -21.55 -10.82
N VAL A 218 -0.85 -21.63 -12.06
CA VAL A 218 -2.25 -21.94 -12.36
C VAL A 218 -2.62 -23.35 -11.90
N GLU A 219 -1.75 -24.33 -12.13
CA GLU A 219 -1.95 -25.72 -11.67
C GLU A 219 -1.99 -25.79 -10.14
N ALA A 220 -1.03 -25.16 -9.45
CA ALA A 220 -1.00 -25.12 -7.98
C ALA A 220 -2.25 -24.46 -7.40
N TRP A 221 -2.70 -23.36 -8.02
CA TRP A 221 -3.92 -22.64 -7.67
C TRP A 221 -5.16 -23.53 -7.79
N ASN A 222 -5.29 -24.26 -8.91
CA ASN A 222 -6.40 -25.16 -9.16
C ASN A 222 -6.42 -26.39 -8.25
N ILE A 223 -5.27 -26.97 -7.93
CA ILE A 223 -5.16 -28.07 -6.97
C ILE A 223 -5.71 -27.63 -5.61
N ARG A 224 -5.35 -26.43 -5.15
CA ARG A 224 -5.76 -25.87 -3.86
C ARG A 224 -7.28 -25.70 -3.74
N LYS A 225 -7.99 -25.38 -4.83
CA LYS A 225 -9.46 -25.27 -4.85
C LYS A 225 -10.18 -26.57 -4.49
N ASN A 226 -9.52 -27.71 -4.55
CA ASN A 226 -10.09 -29.01 -4.21
C ASN A 226 -9.72 -29.49 -2.79
N LEU A 227 -8.85 -28.77 -2.09
CA LEU A 227 -8.44 -29.10 -0.73
C LEU A 227 -9.52 -28.72 0.29
N ARG A 228 -9.55 -29.44 1.43
CA ARG A 228 -10.37 -29.07 2.59
C ARG A 228 -9.84 -27.82 3.28
N MET A 229 -10.68 -27.18 4.10
CA MET A 229 -10.35 -25.91 4.77
C MET A 229 -9.01 -25.99 5.53
N ARG A 230 -8.79 -27.02 6.35
CA ARG A 230 -7.52 -27.16 7.08
C ARG A 230 -6.33 -27.47 6.19
N GLU A 231 -6.50 -28.24 5.13
CA GLU A 231 -5.44 -28.58 4.17
C GLU A 231 -5.00 -27.35 3.35
N ARG A 232 -5.89 -26.36 3.19
CA ARG A 232 -5.55 -25.06 2.60
C ARG A 232 -4.71 -24.17 3.50
N ARG A 233 -4.63 -24.42 4.82
CA ARG A 233 -3.87 -23.57 5.75
C ARG A 233 -2.37 -23.91 5.73
N GLN A 234 -1.72 -23.64 4.60
CA GLN A 234 -0.32 -24.04 4.36
C GLN A 234 0.69 -23.02 4.91
N PHE A 235 0.41 -21.73 4.80
CA PHE A 235 1.31 -20.68 5.28
C PHE A 235 0.82 -20.08 6.61
N PRO A 236 1.70 -19.96 7.62
CA PRO A 236 1.44 -19.11 8.76
C PRO A 236 1.55 -17.64 8.36
N ILE A 237 0.86 -16.76 9.08
CA ILE A 237 1.03 -15.32 8.90
C ILE A 237 2.46 -14.91 9.29
N PRO A 238 3.24 -14.27 8.39
CA PRO A 238 4.57 -13.78 8.73
C PRO A 238 4.53 -12.83 9.93
N PRO A 239 5.27 -13.08 11.02
CA PRO A 239 5.26 -12.20 12.19
C PRO A 239 5.61 -10.74 11.85
N GLU A 240 6.43 -10.54 10.82
CA GLU A 240 6.85 -9.23 10.34
C GLU A 240 5.70 -8.38 9.80
N CYS A 241 4.66 -8.98 9.24
CA CYS A 241 3.52 -8.26 8.68
C CYS A 241 2.43 -7.97 9.73
N LEU A 242 2.45 -8.66 10.86
CA LEU A 242 1.50 -8.43 11.95
C LEU A 242 1.68 -7.06 12.57
N HIS A 243 2.91 -6.59 12.67
CA HIS A 243 3.16 -5.31 13.30
C HIS A 243 2.38 -4.21 12.55
N CYS A 244 1.75 -3.33 13.34
CA CYS A 244 1.14 -2.06 12.90
C CYS A 244 -0.23 -2.18 12.23
N PHE A 245 -0.36 -3.07 11.25
CA PHE A 245 -1.52 -3.09 10.35
C PHE A 245 -2.64 -3.98 10.86
N THR A 246 -2.31 -4.92 11.74
CA THR A 246 -3.25 -5.94 12.17
C THR A 246 -3.66 -5.70 13.62
N GLU A 247 -4.87 -6.11 13.95
CA GLU A 247 -5.38 -6.05 15.32
C GLU A 247 -4.44 -6.83 16.25
N ARG A 248 -3.98 -8.03 15.85
CA ARG A 248 -2.98 -8.83 16.57
C ARG A 248 -1.64 -8.09 16.74
N GLY A 249 -1.27 -7.29 15.75
CA GLY A 249 -0.15 -6.34 15.78
C GLY A 249 -0.16 -5.37 16.95
N ASN A 250 -1.36 -5.00 17.39
CA ASN A 250 -1.61 -4.00 18.42
C ASN A 250 -1.92 -4.63 19.79
N LEU A 251 -2.16 -5.93 19.84
CA LEU A 251 -2.35 -6.65 21.09
C LEU A 251 -1.01 -6.84 21.85
N PRO A 252 -1.00 -6.66 23.18
CA PRO A 252 0.12 -7.06 24.02
C PRO A 252 0.47 -8.54 23.84
N GLU A 253 1.74 -8.91 24.05
CA GLU A 253 2.16 -10.34 24.01
C GLU A 253 1.43 -11.24 25.02
N SER A 254 0.85 -10.65 26.08
CA SER A 254 0.03 -11.38 27.07
C SER A 254 -1.38 -11.70 26.57
N GLU A 255 -1.82 -11.07 25.49
CA GLU A 255 -3.12 -11.29 24.87
C GLU A 255 -2.97 -12.13 23.61
N SER A 256 -4.05 -12.80 23.18
CA SER A 256 -4.02 -13.71 22.04
C SER A 256 -5.32 -13.65 21.26
N THR A 257 -5.20 -13.71 19.94
CA THR A 257 -6.34 -13.88 19.04
C THR A 257 -6.81 -15.33 18.95
N GLU A 258 -6.14 -16.30 19.60
CA GLU A 258 -6.63 -17.69 19.63
C GLU A 258 -8.04 -17.80 20.23
N ASN A 259 -8.45 -16.85 21.08
CA ASN A 259 -9.80 -16.78 21.63
C ASN A 259 -10.88 -16.54 20.56
N ASP A 260 -10.53 -16.00 19.40
CA ASP A 260 -11.46 -15.84 18.28
C ASP A 260 -11.94 -17.19 17.72
N LEU A 261 -11.11 -18.23 17.87
CA LEU A 261 -11.42 -19.60 17.48
C LEU A 261 -12.01 -20.44 18.62
N ILE A 262 -11.84 -20.00 19.87
CA ILE A 262 -12.22 -20.75 21.06
C ILE A 262 -13.51 -20.14 21.61
N GLY A 263 -14.65 -20.75 21.26
CA GLY A 263 -15.97 -20.33 21.72
C GLY A 263 -16.96 -20.18 20.57
N ASP A 264 -17.90 -19.25 20.70
CA ASP A 264 -18.85 -18.96 19.63
C ASP A 264 -18.18 -18.09 18.55
N ILE A 265 -17.72 -18.74 17.48
CA ILE A 265 -17.07 -18.09 16.32
C ILE A 265 -18.09 -17.39 15.41
N ARG A 266 -19.38 -17.71 15.50
CA ARG A 266 -20.42 -17.21 14.57
C ARG A 266 -20.47 -15.69 14.47
N PRO A 267 -20.35 -14.89 15.55
CA PRO A 267 -20.35 -13.43 15.46
C PRO A 267 -19.18 -12.86 14.64
N LEU A 268 -18.06 -13.59 14.53
CA LEU A 268 -16.92 -13.20 13.69
C LEU A 268 -17.13 -13.62 12.24
N LEU A 269 -17.70 -14.81 12.02
CA LEU A 269 -18.06 -15.30 10.70
C LEU A 269 -19.12 -14.40 10.04
N MET A 270 -20.14 -13.96 10.78
CA MET A 270 -21.17 -13.05 10.28
C MET A 270 -20.64 -11.70 9.77
N LYS A 271 -19.39 -11.34 10.08
CA LYS A 271 -18.76 -10.11 9.58
C LYS A 271 -18.05 -10.32 8.24
N SER A 272 -17.83 -11.57 7.84
CA SER A 272 -17.15 -11.91 6.60
C SER A 272 -18.16 -12.01 5.46
N PRO A 273 -17.88 -11.38 4.31
CA PRO A 273 -18.72 -11.51 3.12
C PRO A 273 -18.94 -12.97 2.72
N PHE A 274 -17.89 -13.82 2.82
CA PHE A 274 -18.00 -15.23 2.49
C PHE A 274 -18.92 -16.00 3.42
N TRP A 275 -18.90 -15.70 4.73
CA TRP A 275 -19.61 -16.51 5.72
C TRP A 275 -21.01 -15.99 6.06
N GLU A 276 -21.36 -14.75 5.70
CA GLU A 276 -22.60 -14.07 6.10
C GLU A 276 -23.85 -14.93 5.87
N ASP A 277 -23.93 -15.61 4.72
CA ASP A 277 -25.04 -16.50 4.31
C ASP A 277 -24.81 -18.00 4.63
N LYS A 278 -23.65 -18.35 5.19
CA LYS A 278 -23.23 -19.74 5.47
C LYS A 278 -23.21 -20.08 6.96
N THR A 279 -23.73 -19.20 7.81
CA THR A 279 -23.83 -19.43 9.26
C THR A 279 -25.10 -20.16 9.69
N GLU A 280 -26.06 -20.37 8.79
CA GLU A 280 -27.25 -21.19 9.08
C GLU A 280 -26.80 -22.60 9.49
N PRO A 281 -27.39 -23.21 10.55
CA PRO A 281 -26.87 -24.46 11.12
C PRO A 281 -26.62 -25.57 10.10
N ASP A 282 -27.56 -25.78 9.18
CA ASP A 282 -27.48 -26.84 8.18
C ASP A 282 -26.36 -26.60 7.15
N ILE A 283 -26.06 -25.34 6.84
CA ILE A 283 -24.99 -24.95 5.90
C ILE A 283 -23.64 -24.94 6.62
N PHE A 284 -23.61 -24.34 7.82
CA PHE A 284 -22.43 -24.25 8.66
C PHE A 284 -21.82 -25.63 8.93
N ASP A 285 -22.67 -26.61 9.26
CA ASP A 285 -22.22 -27.98 9.49
C ASP A 285 -21.59 -28.59 8.23
N VAL A 286 -22.13 -28.33 7.03
CA VAL A 286 -21.52 -28.80 5.76
C VAL A 286 -20.09 -28.26 5.60
N PHE A 287 -19.85 -26.99 5.93
CA PHE A 287 -18.51 -26.39 5.83
C PHE A 287 -17.55 -26.81 6.96
N MET A 288 -18.07 -27.16 8.14
CA MET A 288 -17.27 -27.43 9.35
C MET A 288 -17.23 -28.91 9.79
N THR A 289 -17.94 -29.82 9.10
CA THR A 289 -18.15 -31.24 9.48
C THR A 289 -16.90 -32.05 9.85
N SER A 290 -15.71 -31.66 9.42
CA SER A 290 -14.46 -32.36 9.78
C SER A 290 -13.33 -31.44 10.28
N ASP A 291 -13.60 -30.15 10.48
CA ASP A 291 -12.57 -29.14 10.75
C ASP A 291 -13.04 -28.12 11.79
N ILE A 292 -13.56 -28.59 12.93
CA ILE A 292 -14.03 -27.71 14.00
C ILE A 292 -12.82 -26.98 14.64
N PRO A 293 -12.77 -25.63 14.66
CA PRO A 293 -11.57 -24.89 15.05
C PRO A 293 -11.16 -25.04 16.52
N ASP A 294 -12.11 -25.35 17.40
CA ASP A 294 -11.89 -25.59 18.83
C ASP A 294 -11.14 -26.92 19.07
N GLU A 295 -11.41 -27.93 18.25
CA GLU A 295 -10.73 -29.24 18.26
C GLU A 295 -9.33 -29.22 17.65
N TRP A 296 -8.92 -28.11 17.01
CA TRP A 296 -7.59 -27.99 16.45
C TRP A 296 -6.49 -28.05 17.51
N SER A 297 -5.33 -28.56 17.14
CA SER A 297 -4.15 -28.46 18.01
C SER A 297 -3.74 -26.99 18.16
N SER A 298 -3.07 -26.63 19.27
CA SER A 298 -2.54 -25.27 19.43
C SER A 298 -1.60 -24.89 18.28
N ALA A 299 -0.80 -25.83 17.77
CA ALA A 299 0.04 -25.61 16.59
C ALA A 299 -0.78 -25.26 15.34
N ALA A 300 -1.92 -25.93 15.12
CA ALA A 300 -2.80 -25.63 14.00
C ALA A 300 -3.54 -24.29 14.17
N ARG A 301 -3.96 -23.92 15.39
CA ARG A 301 -4.51 -22.58 15.64
C ARG A 301 -3.48 -21.49 15.37
N ARG A 302 -2.22 -21.71 15.76
CA ARG A 302 -1.11 -20.76 15.59
C ARG A 302 -0.76 -20.38 14.15
N ILE A 303 -1.24 -21.14 13.18
CA ILE A 303 -1.09 -20.81 11.75
C ILE A 303 -1.87 -19.53 11.40
N SER A 304 -3.08 -19.36 11.93
CA SER A 304 -3.93 -18.20 11.60
C SER A 304 -4.18 -17.24 12.75
N HIS A 305 -4.04 -17.69 13.99
CA HIS A 305 -4.22 -16.88 15.19
C HIS A 305 -3.00 -16.99 16.09
N GLY A 306 -2.90 -16.21 17.16
CA GLY A 306 -1.75 -16.33 18.06
C GLY A 306 -1.62 -15.18 19.03
N PRO A 307 -0.53 -15.19 19.83
CA PRO A 307 -0.24 -14.11 20.75
C PRO A 307 -0.06 -12.78 20.00
N GLY A 308 -0.40 -11.70 20.69
CA GLY A 308 -0.09 -10.35 20.24
C GLY A 308 1.40 -10.16 20.05
N VAL A 309 1.78 -9.21 19.18
CA VAL A 309 3.19 -8.91 18.89
C VAL A 309 3.59 -7.51 19.34
N HIS A 310 2.73 -6.82 20.09
CA HIS A 310 3.03 -5.51 20.65
C HIS A 310 3.96 -5.67 21.85
N THR A 311 5.25 -5.49 21.62
CA THR A 311 6.22 -5.34 22.70
C THR A 311 6.12 -3.93 23.30
N LYS A 312 6.19 -3.83 24.63
CA LYS A 312 6.27 -2.54 25.33
C LYS A 312 7.61 -1.86 24.98
N GLY A 313 7.65 -1.11 23.89
CA GLY A 313 8.75 -0.21 23.55
C GLY A 313 9.20 -0.30 22.08
N PRO A 314 9.42 0.83 21.40
CA PRO A 314 9.99 0.86 20.05
C PRO A 314 11.47 0.44 19.97
N GLU A 315 12.11 0.16 21.12
CA GLU A 315 13.55 -0.09 21.29
C GLU A 315 14.04 -1.43 20.70
N ARG A 316 13.14 -2.38 20.42
CA ARG A 316 13.50 -3.62 19.70
C ARG A 316 13.52 -3.48 18.18
N TYR A 317 13.04 -2.35 17.64
CA TYR A 317 13.01 -2.10 16.19
C TYR A 317 14.22 -1.31 15.69
N THR A 318 15.01 -0.73 16.60
CA THR A 318 16.27 -0.02 16.30
C THR A 318 17.50 -0.92 16.05
N PRO A 319 17.65 -2.15 16.58
CA PRO A 319 18.84 -2.96 16.33
C PRO A 319 18.77 -3.82 15.06
N PHE A 320 17.58 -3.98 14.46
CA PHE A 320 17.46 -4.62 13.13
C PHE A 320 17.84 -3.61 12.05
N GLY A 321 19.15 -3.43 11.89
CA GLY A 321 19.81 -2.91 10.68
C GLY A 321 19.10 -1.74 10.00
N VAL A 322 19.54 -0.53 10.32
CA VAL A 322 19.10 0.73 9.68
C VAL A 322 19.27 0.75 8.14
N ALA A 323 19.97 -0.23 7.59
CA ALA A 323 20.13 -0.43 6.15
C ALA A 323 18.94 -1.14 5.45
N SER A 324 18.04 -1.84 6.16
CA SER A 324 16.84 -2.49 5.59
C SER A 324 15.52 -1.83 6.01
N ILE A 325 15.62 -0.66 6.65
CA ILE A 325 14.53 0.16 7.21
C ILE A 325 13.50 0.74 6.21
N PRO A 326 13.71 0.82 4.87
CA PRO A 326 12.70 1.41 4.01
C PRO A 326 11.34 0.71 3.97
N SER A 327 11.18 -0.50 4.51
CA SER A 327 9.90 -1.23 4.43
C SER A 327 9.13 -1.33 5.75
N LYS A 328 9.71 -1.05 6.92
CA LYS A 328 9.03 -1.25 8.22
C LYS A 328 8.72 0.02 9.00
N LEU A 329 9.57 1.06 8.91
CA LEU A 329 9.34 2.37 9.54
C LEU A 329 8.56 3.33 8.64
N ILE A 330 8.74 3.18 7.33
CA ILE A 330 8.12 3.97 6.27
C ILE A 330 6.59 3.83 6.32
N TRP A 331 6.08 2.60 6.44
CA TRP A 331 4.64 2.38 6.49
C TRP A 331 3.99 2.78 7.81
N ARG A 332 4.67 2.52 8.95
CA ARG A 332 4.15 2.85 10.29
C ARG A 332 4.09 4.36 10.55
N GLY A 333 5.04 5.10 10.00
CA GLY A 333 5.07 6.57 10.05
C GLY A 333 4.03 7.18 9.11
N GLN A 334 3.88 6.64 7.90
CA GLN A 334 3.02 7.21 6.87
C GLN A 334 1.54 7.01 7.15
N GLU A 335 1.05 5.78 7.34
CA GLU A 335 -0.40 5.58 7.58
C GLU A 335 -0.82 6.22 8.89
N ARG A 336 0.00 6.14 9.95
CA ARG A 336 -0.31 6.81 11.21
C ARG A 336 -0.25 8.33 11.09
N ALA A 337 0.69 8.90 10.32
CA ALA A 337 0.70 10.34 10.06
C ALA A 337 -0.50 10.74 9.19
N THR A 338 -0.84 9.96 8.16
CA THR A 338 -1.98 10.18 7.27
C THR A 338 -3.30 10.05 8.01
N ASP A 339 -3.50 9.01 8.82
CA ASP A 339 -4.69 8.80 9.67
C ASP A 339 -4.83 9.89 10.73
N ILE A 340 -3.72 10.32 11.35
CA ILE A 340 -3.74 11.45 12.29
C ILE A 340 -4.08 12.75 11.55
N LEU A 341 -3.52 12.97 10.35
CA LEU A 341 -3.80 14.16 9.54
C LEU A 341 -5.26 14.19 9.04
N LEU A 342 -5.77 13.07 8.51
CA LEU A 342 -7.12 12.88 7.97
C LEU A 342 -8.18 12.88 9.08
N GLY A 343 -7.94 12.15 10.17
CA GLY A 343 -8.85 12.07 11.31
C GLY A 343 -9.03 13.40 12.03
N ARG A 344 -7.98 14.23 12.06
CA ARG A 344 -8.05 15.58 12.62
C ARG A 344 -8.57 16.61 11.59
N TRP A 345 -8.41 16.39 10.28
CA TRP A 345 -9.03 17.20 9.20
C TRP A 345 -10.57 17.11 9.21
N LYS A 346 -11.11 15.89 9.35
CA LYS A 346 -12.57 15.66 9.49
C LYS A 346 -13.19 16.38 10.69
N ASN A 347 -12.40 16.73 11.70
CA ASN A 347 -12.82 17.39 12.94
C ASN A 347 -12.41 18.87 13.04
N ALA A 348 -11.69 19.40 12.05
CA ALA A 348 -11.11 20.73 12.07
C ALA A 348 -12.04 21.76 11.40
N THR A 349 -13.10 22.17 12.10
CA THR A 349 -14.01 23.26 11.66
C THR A 349 -13.40 24.67 11.79
N HIS A 350 -12.17 24.81 12.30
CA HIS A 350 -11.66 26.10 12.79
C HIS A 350 -10.36 26.61 12.16
N PHE A 351 -9.76 25.92 11.19
CA PHE A 351 -8.55 26.42 10.53
C PHE A 351 -8.87 27.07 9.19
N SER A 352 -8.49 28.34 9.05
CA SER A 352 -8.71 29.16 7.85
C SER A 352 -7.90 28.73 6.63
N SER A 353 -6.92 27.85 6.79
CA SER A 353 -6.17 27.20 5.71
C SER A 353 -5.48 25.91 6.16
N PHE A 354 -5.25 25.00 5.22
CA PHE A 354 -4.51 23.74 5.40
C PHE A 354 -3.09 23.96 5.96
N GLU A 355 -2.45 25.06 5.56
CA GLU A 355 -1.10 25.43 5.98
C GLU A 355 -1.03 25.85 7.46
N ASN A 356 -2.03 26.58 7.95
CA ASN A 356 -2.15 26.94 9.36
C ASN A 356 -2.43 25.70 10.23
N TYR A 357 -3.16 24.74 9.67
CA TYR A 357 -3.44 23.47 10.32
C TYR A 357 -2.21 22.57 10.39
N ILE A 358 -1.44 22.45 9.30
CA ILE A 358 -0.15 21.75 9.30
C ILE A 358 0.77 22.41 10.34
N LYS A 359 0.96 23.73 10.29
CA LYS A 359 1.80 24.45 11.26
C LYS A 359 1.34 24.22 12.71
N ALA A 360 0.04 24.24 12.97
CA ALA A 360 -0.51 23.97 14.30
C ALA A 360 -0.28 22.51 14.74
N ALA A 361 -0.51 21.53 13.87
CA ALA A 361 -0.27 20.11 14.15
C ALA A 361 1.23 19.84 14.43
N TYR A 362 2.13 20.50 13.70
CA TYR A 362 3.58 20.44 13.94
C TYR A 362 3.98 21.11 15.27
N ASN A 363 3.43 22.28 15.58
CA ASN A 363 3.70 22.98 16.85
C ASN A 363 3.19 22.17 18.05
N GLU A 364 2.09 21.44 17.90
CA GLU A 364 1.55 20.56 18.93
C GLU A 364 2.40 19.27 19.08
N LEU A 365 2.82 18.65 17.96
CA LEU A 365 3.74 17.50 17.94
C LEU A 365 5.11 17.81 18.58
N THR A 366 5.61 19.04 18.41
CA THR A 366 6.87 19.50 19.00
C THR A 366 6.72 19.95 20.46
N SER A 367 5.51 20.28 20.91
CA SER A 367 5.21 20.62 22.30
C SER A 367 5.09 19.41 23.23
N GLN A 368 4.88 18.21 22.68
CA GLN A 368 5.07 16.97 23.40
C GLN A 368 6.54 16.56 23.28
N PRO A 369 7.23 16.18 24.38
CA PRO A 369 8.61 15.71 24.29
C PRO A 369 8.62 14.39 23.52
N LEU A 370 8.88 14.47 22.20
CA LEU A 370 9.23 13.31 21.40
C LEU A 370 10.55 12.76 21.99
N PRO A 371 10.64 11.48 22.36
CA PRO A 371 11.83 10.93 23.02
C PRO A 371 13.01 10.71 22.04
N TYR A 372 13.12 11.52 20.98
CA TYR A 372 13.99 11.28 19.84
C TYR A 372 14.66 12.57 19.34
N GLU A 373 15.83 12.91 19.89
CA GLU A 373 16.65 14.04 19.40
C GLU A 373 17.48 13.73 18.14
N LYS A 374 17.44 12.52 17.58
CA LYS A 374 18.31 12.14 16.45
C LYS A 374 17.63 11.22 15.45
N TRP A 375 16.80 11.81 14.58
CA TRP A 375 16.43 11.17 13.32
C TRP A 375 17.26 11.79 12.20
N ASP A 376 18.23 11.05 11.68
CA ASP A 376 18.96 11.40 10.47
C ASP A 376 18.26 10.77 9.27
N LEU A 377 17.35 11.53 8.65
CA LEU A 377 16.63 11.15 7.43
C LEU A 377 17.41 11.53 6.16
N THR A 378 18.72 11.81 6.26
CA THR A 378 19.54 12.15 5.09
C THR A 378 19.72 10.89 4.22
N PRO A 379 19.34 10.92 2.93
CA PRO A 379 19.54 9.78 2.04
C PRO A 379 21.03 9.45 1.96
N ARG A 380 21.43 8.26 2.42
CA ARG A 380 22.79 7.79 2.23
C ARG A 380 22.92 7.26 0.80
N ARG A 381 23.65 7.98 -0.05
CA ARG A 381 24.07 7.44 -1.35
C ARG A 381 24.86 6.15 -1.09
N LEU A 382 24.34 5.02 -1.55
CA LEU A 382 25.12 3.79 -1.64
C LEU A 382 26.21 4.05 -2.68
N ALA A 383 27.46 4.09 -2.23
CA ALA A 383 28.60 4.04 -3.13
C ALA A 383 28.55 2.69 -3.84
N ILE A 384 28.24 2.70 -5.13
CA ILE A 384 28.45 1.53 -5.98
C ILE A 384 29.95 1.49 -6.24
N GLU A 385 30.66 0.58 -5.58
CA GLU A 385 32.01 0.21 -6.01
C GLU A 385 31.87 -0.44 -7.39
N ILE A 386 32.42 0.21 -8.42
CA ILE A 386 32.49 -0.28 -9.80
C ILE A 386 33.65 -1.25 -9.94
#